data_AF-A0A1C6RV26-F1
#
_entry.id   AF-A0A1C6RV26-F1
#
_cell.length_a   1.000
_cell.length_b   1.000
_cell.length_c   1.000
_cell.angle_alpha   90.00
_cell.angle_beta   90.00
_cell.angle_gamma   90.00
#
_symmetry.space_group_name_H-M   'P 1'
#
loop_
_entity.id
_entity.type
_entity.pdbx_description
1 polymer ?
#
loop_
_entity_poly.entity_id
_entity_poly.type
_entity_poly.pdbx_seq_one_letter_code
_entity_poly.pdbx_strand_id
1 'polypeptide(L)'
;MRLLAVPVRIDALWLPAQRTVAGPVADFTRLPYCDPVTGRDVHPDQPFLSDGILPAPFEEEFTLQAGVHLHWALPDALTRLVHGPQEGVPGRGREAAVQPPRVPDRWLVTRTDPDGRRARWVVESDALTDESPASVAYPLSPADPPGPSGRPWRRLGRVLPLGAWPGPETDRVARLTALGYGEPTFAAFYPNSASVFGFFDPQSGTRPPAGTRYDLLGWYSSPALDELTGTLARPGTGTWAQRVADELGWAAGPEGAAPERMVCFGRLTLDPEGELSLFDTRTTGTGVYLADSATEALAAHLGAELPGVSADEMEQLLEAIDLAEHLETATLDLPERLAEARHTAAFTPVAAGTRWTVRPQDAVPGTDPTALVAAAGPAGLAPVGAAPARELADLPPELGDLLVALNAAQATHEGAQAEATGLRQRLFADWHRYLTCAYPPPENRTDYPDPDLAAAYLQRELAALDALLAETGEFPRAGGGTPWPTGWRRPGRRWRRWWPGSTRSCRRGPATGSSSSPTTRTRCPTSRWCCSPAPRPPGRTGTEATTSTPRACCPAWWWRPPGRSGP
;
A
#
# COMPACT_ATOMS: atom_id res chain seq x y z
N MET A 1 13.87 -30.25 18.38
CA MET A 1 13.23 -29.85 17.12
C MET A 1 11.88 -30.53 16.96
N ARG A 2 10.86 -29.89 17.54
CA ARG A 2 9.44 -30.21 17.30
C ARG A 2 8.93 -29.27 16.19
N LEU A 3 8.09 -29.78 15.29
CA LEU A 3 7.64 -29.04 14.11
C LEU A 3 6.12 -29.02 14.05
N LEU A 4 5.54 -27.87 13.69
CA LEU A 4 4.16 -27.79 13.20
C LEU A 4 4.18 -27.89 11.67
N ALA A 5 3.62 -28.96 11.11
CA ALA A 5 3.46 -29.11 9.67
C ALA A 5 2.18 -28.40 9.22
N VAL A 6 2.33 -27.33 8.44
CA VAL A 6 1.22 -26.55 7.88
C VAL A 6 1.01 -26.96 6.41
N PRO A 7 -0.17 -27.43 6.00
CA PRO A 7 -0.40 -27.85 4.62
C PRO A 7 -0.40 -26.65 3.66
N VAL A 8 0.13 -26.83 2.46
CA VAL A 8 0.05 -25.87 1.34
C VAL A 8 -0.42 -26.55 0.06
N ARG A 9 -1.25 -25.86 -0.73
CA ARG A 9 -1.65 -26.32 -2.07
C ARG A 9 -0.49 -26.08 -3.05
N ILE A 10 -0.19 -27.07 -3.90
CA ILE A 10 0.71 -26.93 -5.04
C ILE A 10 -0.14 -27.09 -6.30
N ASP A 11 -0.10 -26.10 -7.17
CA ASP A 11 -0.69 -26.14 -8.49
C ASP A 11 0.43 -26.33 -9.53
N ALA A 12 0.15 -27.06 -10.63
CA ALA A 12 1.14 -27.33 -11.66
C ALA A 12 0.58 -27.17 -13.07
N LEU A 13 1.34 -26.49 -13.92
CA LEU A 13 1.08 -26.31 -15.34
C LEU A 13 2.21 -26.96 -16.15
N TRP A 14 1.89 -28.03 -16.87
CA TRP A 14 2.79 -28.59 -17.88
C TRP A 14 2.55 -27.91 -19.24
N LEU A 15 3.63 -27.48 -19.89
CA LEU A 15 3.62 -26.88 -21.22
C LEU A 15 4.45 -27.72 -22.19
N PRO A 16 3.85 -28.29 -23.26
CA PRO A 16 4.58 -29.08 -24.27
C PRO A 16 5.48 -28.22 -25.17
N ALA A 17 5.15 -26.94 -25.31
CA ALA A 17 5.87 -25.91 -26.06
C ALA A 17 5.76 -24.58 -25.31
N GLN A 18 6.61 -23.60 -25.64
CA GLN A 18 6.50 -22.26 -25.07
C GLN A 18 5.14 -21.61 -25.38
N ARG A 19 4.61 -20.80 -24.45
CA ARG A 19 3.26 -20.21 -24.57
C ARG A 19 3.25 -18.78 -24.04
N THR A 20 2.67 -17.86 -24.82
CA THR A 20 2.35 -16.50 -24.37
C THR A 20 1.18 -16.54 -23.39
N VAL A 21 1.33 -15.84 -22.26
CA VAL A 21 0.37 -15.66 -21.18
C VAL A 21 0.53 -14.26 -20.59
N ALA A 22 -0.40 -13.86 -19.72
CA ALA A 22 -0.30 -12.63 -18.93
C ALA A 22 1.05 -12.52 -18.21
N GLY A 23 1.68 -11.33 -18.29
CA GLY A 23 2.98 -11.05 -17.68
C GLY A 23 2.90 -10.61 -16.22
N PRO A 24 4.05 -10.37 -15.56
CA PRO A 24 4.08 -9.73 -14.25
C PRO A 24 3.38 -8.37 -14.29
N VAL A 25 2.72 -7.99 -13.19
CA VAL A 25 1.90 -6.76 -13.11
C VAL A 25 2.72 -5.49 -13.35
N ALA A 26 4.02 -5.51 -13.02
CA ALA A 26 4.95 -4.41 -13.29
C ALA A 26 6.33 -4.94 -13.73
N ASP A 27 6.89 -4.34 -14.78
CA ASP A 27 8.28 -4.54 -15.20
C ASP A 27 9.17 -3.41 -14.66
N PHE A 28 9.75 -3.66 -13.49
CA PHE A 28 10.68 -2.72 -12.85
C PHE A 28 11.96 -2.47 -13.66
N THR A 29 12.28 -3.28 -14.68
CA THR A 29 13.47 -3.01 -15.52
C THR A 29 13.35 -1.73 -16.33
N ARG A 30 12.11 -1.29 -16.62
CA ARG A 30 11.77 -0.02 -17.29
C ARG A 30 11.92 1.22 -16.40
N LEU A 31 12.12 1.09 -15.08
CA LEU A 31 12.22 2.23 -14.15
C LEU A 31 13.27 3.26 -14.62
N PRO A 32 12.94 4.57 -14.66
CA PRO A 32 13.93 5.61 -14.90
C PRO A 32 14.85 5.81 -13.69
N TYR A 33 16.17 5.82 -13.91
CA TYR A 33 17.17 6.02 -12.86
C TYR A 33 18.49 6.57 -13.40
N CYS A 34 19.27 7.26 -12.56
CA CYS A 34 20.64 7.66 -12.90
C CYS A 34 21.60 6.52 -12.51
N ASP A 35 22.34 5.98 -13.48
CA ASP A 35 23.26 4.87 -13.28
C ASP A 35 24.44 5.28 -12.40
N PRO A 36 24.66 4.64 -11.23
CA PRO A 36 25.61 5.11 -10.23
C PRO A 36 27.09 4.85 -10.60
N VAL A 37 27.36 4.06 -11.64
CA VAL A 37 28.71 3.73 -12.11
C VAL A 37 29.14 4.67 -13.24
N THR A 38 28.22 5.04 -14.13
CA THR A 38 28.48 5.82 -15.34
C THR A 38 27.98 7.27 -15.26
N GLY A 39 27.11 7.59 -14.30
CA GLY A 39 26.51 8.93 -14.14
C GLY A 39 25.59 9.30 -15.31
N ARG A 40 24.90 8.33 -15.90
CA ARG A 40 24.01 8.50 -17.05
C ARG A 40 22.59 8.13 -16.70
N ASP A 41 21.64 8.88 -17.21
CA ASP A 41 20.23 8.59 -17.02
C ASP A 41 19.78 7.44 -17.93
N VAL A 42 19.10 6.47 -17.32
CA VAL A 42 18.53 5.27 -17.94
C VAL A 42 17.02 5.45 -17.99
N HIS A 43 16.42 5.10 -19.13
CA HIS A 43 15.04 5.47 -19.50
C HIS A 43 14.70 6.97 -19.30
N PRO A 44 15.55 7.92 -19.74
CA PRO A 44 15.37 9.36 -19.45
C PRO A 44 14.12 9.97 -20.05
N ASP A 45 13.51 9.33 -21.05
CA ASP A 45 12.26 9.76 -21.69
C ASP A 45 10.99 9.30 -20.96
N GLN A 46 11.10 8.54 -19.86
CA GLN A 46 9.96 8.02 -19.09
C GLN A 46 9.75 8.83 -17.79
N PRO A 47 8.49 9.18 -17.44
CA PRO A 47 8.18 9.81 -16.17
C PRO A 47 8.34 8.83 -15.00
N PHE A 48 8.59 9.35 -13.80
CA PHE A 48 8.57 8.55 -12.55
C PHE A 48 7.11 8.29 -12.09
N LEU A 49 6.35 7.59 -12.92
CA LEU A 49 4.97 7.17 -12.72
C LEU A 49 4.83 5.66 -12.95
N SER A 50 3.84 5.02 -12.33
CA SER A 50 3.56 3.59 -12.51
C SER A 50 3.29 3.22 -13.98
N ASP A 51 2.66 4.11 -14.72
CA ASP A 51 2.39 4.00 -16.16
C ASP A 51 3.64 3.66 -17.00
N GLY A 52 4.83 4.09 -16.54
CA GLY A 52 6.12 3.78 -17.18
C GLY A 52 6.59 2.34 -16.98
N ILE A 53 6.04 1.58 -16.02
CA ILE A 53 6.46 0.21 -15.68
C ILE A 53 5.35 -0.84 -15.78
N LEU A 54 4.07 -0.44 -15.76
CA LEU A 54 2.94 -1.33 -16.02
C LEU A 54 2.90 -1.76 -17.50
N PRO A 55 2.34 -2.94 -17.85
CA PRO A 55 1.96 -3.25 -19.22
C PRO A 55 0.81 -2.31 -19.65
N ALA A 56 0.77 -1.96 -20.94
CA ALA A 56 -0.40 -1.27 -21.48
C ALA A 56 -1.60 -2.23 -21.54
N PRO A 57 -2.85 -1.75 -21.52
CA PRO A 57 -4.03 -2.60 -21.62
C PRO A 57 -3.96 -3.52 -22.85
N PHE A 58 -4.11 -4.82 -22.62
CA PHE A 58 -4.00 -5.89 -23.63
C PHE A 58 -2.59 -6.16 -24.20
N GLU A 59 -1.54 -5.47 -23.77
CA GLU A 59 -0.13 -5.72 -24.18
C GLU A 59 0.61 -6.66 -23.19
N GLU A 60 -0.04 -7.74 -22.77
CA GLU A 60 0.48 -8.66 -21.76
C GLU A 60 1.27 -9.85 -22.36
N GLU A 61 2.29 -9.60 -23.19
CA GLU A 61 3.07 -10.67 -23.82
C GLU A 61 4.22 -11.22 -22.95
N PHE A 62 3.93 -12.20 -22.08
CA PHE A 62 4.97 -12.95 -21.36
C PHE A 62 5.05 -14.41 -21.83
N THR A 63 6.26 -14.87 -22.18
CA THR A 63 6.47 -16.22 -22.73
C THR A 63 6.93 -17.22 -21.65
N LEU A 64 6.00 -18.06 -21.18
CA LEU A 64 6.35 -19.26 -20.43
C LEU A 64 7.07 -20.27 -21.33
N GLN A 65 8.07 -20.95 -20.77
CA GLN A 65 8.91 -21.92 -21.47
C GLN A 65 8.26 -23.32 -21.48
N ALA A 66 8.74 -24.21 -22.33
CA ALA A 66 8.31 -25.61 -22.30
C ALA A 66 8.89 -26.34 -21.06
N GLY A 67 8.06 -27.08 -20.33
CA GLY A 67 8.46 -27.76 -19.09
C GLY A 67 7.30 -27.87 -18.09
N VAL A 68 7.61 -27.97 -16.80
CA VAL A 68 6.61 -27.95 -15.72
C VAL A 68 6.81 -26.72 -14.85
N HIS A 69 5.79 -25.88 -14.76
CA HIS A 69 5.72 -24.77 -13.83
C HIS A 69 4.95 -25.22 -12.59
N LEU A 70 5.55 -25.06 -11.41
CA LEU A 70 4.89 -25.22 -10.11
C LEU A 70 4.65 -23.84 -9.50
N HIS A 71 3.49 -23.67 -8.88
CA HIS A 71 3.14 -22.54 -8.02
C HIS A 71 2.55 -23.09 -6.72
N TRP A 72 2.70 -22.39 -5.59
CA TRP A 72 2.10 -22.86 -4.34
C TRP A 72 1.50 -21.72 -3.52
N ALA A 73 0.33 -22.01 -2.94
CA ALA A 73 -0.34 -21.09 -2.03
C ALA A 73 0.44 -20.99 -0.70
N LEU A 74 0.57 -19.77 -0.20
CA LEU A 74 0.98 -19.53 1.19
C LEU A 74 -0.21 -19.81 2.13
N PRO A 75 0.01 -20.30 3.36
CA PRO A 75 -1.07 -20.44 4.34
C PRO A 75 -1.74 -19.10 4.65
N ASP A 76 -3.07 -19.09 4.78
CA ASP A 76 -3.91 -17.91 5.11
C ASP A 76 -3.34 -17.00 6.21
N ALA A 77 -2.84 -17.60 7.29
CA ALA A 77 -2.24 -16.87 8.42
C ALA A 77 -1.07 -15.96 8.01
N LEU A 78 -0.44 -16.28 6.87
CA LEU A 78 0.73 -15.60 6.33
C LEU A 78 0.41 -14.67 5.14
N THR A 79 -0.86 -14.62 4.71
CA THR A 79 -1.35 -13.71 3.66
C THR A 79 -2.25 -12.60 4.22
N ARG A 80 -2.90 -12.84 5.36
CA ARG A 80 -3.77 -11.86 6.04
C ARG A 80 -2.96 -10.67 6.57
N LEU A 81 -3.52 -9.48 6.41
CA LEU A 81 -3.01 -8.25 7.01
C LEU A 81 -3.26 -8.24 8.53
N VAL A 82 -2.23 -7.96 9.32
CA VAL A 82 -2.32 -7.94 10.79
C VAL A 82 -2.12 -6.52 11.32
N HIS A 83 -3.02 -6.08 12.22
CA HIS A 83 -2.90 -4.79 12.90
C HIS A 83 -1.79 -4.82 13.97
N GLY A 84 -0.58 -4.45 13.57
CA GLY A 84 0.57 -4.40 14.49
C GLY A 84 0.56 -3.16 15.40
N PRO A 85 0.96 -3.27 16.69
CA PRO A 85 1.26 -2.11 17.51
C PRO A 85 2.51 -1.41 16.96
N GLN A 86 2.36 -0.15 16.55
CA GLN A 86 3.38 0.62 15.84
C GLN A 86 4.55 1.04 16.76
N GLU A 87 5.80 0.75 16.35
CA GLU A 87 6.96 1.52 16.80
C GLU A 87 6.95 2.89 16.09
N GLY A 88 6.54 3.92 16.81
CA GLY A 88 6.19 5.21 16.20
C GLY A 88 7.39 6.03 15.71
N VAL A 89 7.37 6.39 14.42
CA VAL A 89 8.19 7.49 13.88
C VAL A 89 7.60 8.82 14.39
N PRO A 90 8.37 9.69 15.08
CA PRO A 90 7.84 10.97 15.56
C PRO A 90 7.40 11.89 14.42
N GLY A 91 6.18 12.43 14.49
CA GLY A 91 5.71 13.49 13.58
C GLY A 91 4.70 13.08 12.50
N ARG A 92 4.26 11.82 12.46
CA ARG A 92 3.03 11.43 11.74
C ARG A 92 1.93 10.97 12.71
N GLY A 93 0.69 10.99 12.24
CA GLY A 93 -0.47 10.50 12.99
C GLY A 93 -0.32 9.04 13.41
N ARG A 94 -1.00 8.65 14.48
CA ARG A 94 -0.88 7.33 15.13
C ARG A 94 -1.72 6.26 14.41
N GLU A 95 -1.53 6.14 13.11
CA GLU A 95 -2.10 5.06 12.31
C GLU A 95 -1.35 3.76 12.60
N ALA A 96 -2.08 2.71 13.01
CA ALA A 96 -1.49 1.40 13.23
C ALA A 96 -0.99 0.86 11.89
N ALA A 97 0.33 0.68 11.76
CA ALA A 97 0.95 0.21 10.53
C ALA A 97 0.57 -1.25 10.26
N VAL A 98 -0.53 -1.44 9.53
CA VAL A 98 -0.99 -2.75 9.09
C VAL A 98 0.04 -3.32 8.13
N GLN A 99 0.70 -4.40 8.52
CA GLN A 99 1.69 -5.07 7.69
C GLN A 99 1.36 -6.56 7.60
N PRO A 100 1.56 -7.19 6.43
CA PRO A 100 1.50 -8.63 6.34
C PRO A 100 2.67 -9.26 7.13
N PRO A 101 2.48 -10.44 7.72
CA PRO A 101 3.54 -11.23 8.33
C PRO A 101 4.68 -11.58 7.35
N ARG A 102 5.78 -12.08 7.90
CA ARG A 102 6.87 -12.68 7.11
C ARG A 102 6.48 -14.07 6.65
N VAL A 103 6.98 -14.47 5.48
CA VAL A 103 6.66 -15.73 4.81
C VAL A 103 7.91 -16.60 4.67
N PRO A 104 7.79 -17.95 4.53
CA PRO A 104 8.95 -18.83 4.43
C PRO A 104 9.83 -18.49 3.23
N ASP A 105 11.14 -18.49 3.46
CA ASP A 105 12.16 -17.98 2.54
C ASP A 105 13.01 -19.10 1.92
N ARG A 106 12.88 -20.35 2.38
CA ARG A 106 13.53 -21.54 1.81
C ARG A 106 12.51 -22.62 1.49
N TRP A 107 12.55 -23.15 0.27
CA TRP A 107 11.66 -24.22 -0.18
C TRP A 107 12.44 -25.35 -0.87
N LEU A 108 12.37 -26.56 -0.33
CA LEU A 108 12.91 -27.78 -0.95
C LEU A 108 11.85 -28.38 -1.87
N VAL A 109 12.09 -28.30 -3.17
CA VAL A 109 11.32 -29.02 -4.20
C VAL A 109 11.98 -30.37 -4.44
N THR A 110 11.22 -31.46 -4.34
CA THR A 110 11.68 -32.82 -4.67
C THR A 110 10.78 -33.45 -5.71
N ARG A 111 11.27 -33.61 -6.94
CA ARG A 111 10.62 -34.49 -7.92
C ARG A 111 11.02 -35.94 -7.65
N THR A 112 10.06 -36.83 -7.77
CA THR A 112 10.23 -38.30 -7.77
C THR A 112 9.52 -38.84 -9.00
N ASP A 113 10.30 -39.36 -9.96
CA ASP A 113 9.78 -40.03 -11.15
C ASP A 113 9.19 -41.42 -10.74
N PRO A 114 8.27 -42.04 -11.51
CA PRO A 114 7.64 -43.32 -11.14
C PRO A 114 8.61 -44.50 -10.98
N ASP A 115 9.75 -44.45 -11.67
CA ASP A 115 10.84 -45.43 -11.55
C ASP A 115 11.81 -45.15 -10.38
N GLY A 116 11.48 -44.18 -9.52
CA GLY A 116 12.22 -43.88 -8.31
C GLY A 116 13.42 -42.94 -8.50
N ARG A 117 13.71 -42.44 -9.71
CA ARG A 117 14.66 -41.33 -9.87
C ARG A 117 14.17 -40.10 -9.08
N ARG A 118 15.08 -39.39 -8.42
CA ARG A 118 14.76 -38.20 -7.62
C ARG A 118 15.66 -37.02 -7.95
N ALA A 119 15.06 -35.92 -8.34
CA ALA A 119 15.72 -34.63 -8.55
C ALA A 119 15.27 -33.64 -7.45
N ARG A 120 16.19 -32.79 -6.97
CA ARG A 120 15.98 -31.97 -5.77
C ARG A 120 16.63 -30.61 -5.91
N TRP A 121 15.90 -29.56 -5.54
CA TRP A 121 16.32 -28.16 -5.61
C TRP A 121 15.88 -27.40 -4.37
N VAL A 122 16.63 -26.37 -4.00
CA VAL A 122 16.22 -25.38 -3.01
C VAL A 122 15.95 -24.07 -3.73
N VAL A 123 14.73 -23.55 -3.55
CA VAL A 123 14.34 -22.18 -3.91
C VAL A 123 14.62 -21.31 -2.69
N GLU A 124 15.34 -20.22 -2.89
CA GLU A 124 15.62 -19.18 -1.91
C GLU A 124 14.85 -17.92 -2.28
N SER A 125 13.66 -17.75 -1.72
CA SER A 125 12.67 -16.74 -2.09
C SER A 125 13.09 -15.31 -1.75
N ASP A 126 14.00 -15.16 -0.78
CA ASP A 126 14.55 -13.89 -0.29
C ASP A 126 15.79 -13.42 -1.07
N ALA A 127 16.35 -14.24 -1.96
CA ALA A 127 17.66 -14.00 -2.56
C ALA A 127 17.61 -12.88 -3.60
N LEU A 128 18.42 -11.84 -3.41
CA LEU A 128 18.64 -10.77 -4.37
C LEU A 128 19.93 -11.04 -5.17
N THR A 129 19.82 -10.83 -6.48
CA THR A 129 20.90 -10.94 -7.47
C THR A 129 20.77 -9.80 -8.49
N ASP A 130 21.86 -9.42 -9.17
CA ASP A 130 21.81 -8.28 -10.09
C ASP A 130 21.32 -8.68 -11.48
N GLU A 131 21.77 -9.85 -11.96
CA GLU A 131 21.34 -10.44 -13.23
C GLU A 131 21.02 -11.93 -13.04
N SER A 132 19.80 -12.31 -13.40
CA SER A 132 19.32 -13.70 -13.45
C SER A 132 18.08 -13.76 -14.34
N PRO A 133 18.13 -14.46 -15.50
CA PRO A 133 16.99 -14.54 -16.42
C PRO A 133 15.87 -15.44 -15.90
N ALA A 134 16.13 -16.26 -14.87
CA ALA A 134 15.16 -17.14 -14.23
C ALA A 134 14.48 -16.50 -13.00
N SER A 135 14.75 -15.22 -12.72
CA SER A 135 14.32 -14.51 -11.52
C SER A 135 13.45 -13.29 -11.84
N VAL A 136 12.38 -13.09 -11.06
CA VAL A 136 11.48 -11.93 -11.21
C VAL A 136 12.22 -10.63 -10.91
N ALA A 137 11.86 -9.55 -11.62
CA ALA A 137 12.34 -8.21 -11.30
C ALA A 137 11.61 -7.69 -10.04
N TYR A 138 12.31 -6.99 -9.17
CA TYR A 138 11.80 -6.56 -7.87
C TYR A 138 12.40 -5.20 -7.48
N PRO A 139 11.59 -4.21 -7.06
CA PRO A 139 12.07 -2.89 -6.65
C PRO A 139 12.69 -2.94 -5.26
N LEU A 140 13.74 -2.16 -5.02
CA LEU A 140 14.39 -2.09 -3.71
C LEU A 140 13.72 -1.04 -2.81
N SER A 141 13.42 -1.42 -1.58
CA SER A 141 13.13 -0.45 -0.52
C SER A 141 14.44 0.14 0.05
N PRO A 142 14.39 1.28 0.75
CA PRO A 142 15.56 1.84 1.45
C PRO A 142 16.15 0.95 2.56
N ALA A 143 15.51 -0.17 2.90
CA ALA A 143 16.02 -1.18 3.83
C ALA A 143 16.75 -2.33 3.14
N ASP A 144 16.61 -2.47 1.81
CA ASP A 144 17.21 -3.56 1.03
C ASP A 144 18.66 -3.23 0.62
N PRO A 145 19.54 -4.24 0.49
CA PRO A 145 20.90 -4.03 0.01
C PRO A 145 20.90 -3.59 -1.48
N PRO A 146 21.50 -2.43 -1.82
CA PRO A 146 21.48 -1.88 -3.18
C PRO A 146 22.25 -2.72 -4.22
N GLY A 147 23.05 -3.68 -3.79
CA GLY A 147 23.88 -4.51 -4.64
C GLY A 147 25.06 -3.76 -5.28
N PRO A 148 25.93 -4.46 -6.03
CA PRO A 148 27.05 -3.84 -6.72
C PRO A 148 26.65 -2.99 -7.94
N SER A 149 25.50 -3.25 -8.58
CA SER A 149 24.98 -2.40 -9.67
C SER A 149 24.32 -1.10 -9.18
N GLY A 150 23.82 -1.05 -7.95
CA GLY A 150 23.18 0.13 -7.35
C GLY A 150 21.91 0.61 -8.07
N ARG A 151 21.28 -0.23 -8.88
CA ARG A 151 19.99 0.03 -9.54
C ARG A 151 18.86 0.11 -8.50
N PRO A 152 17.74 0.81 -8.78
CA PRO A 152 16.57 0.82 -7.89
C PRO A 152 15.77 -0.50 -7.89
N TRP A 153 16.18 -1.48 -8.71
CA TRP A 153 15.57 -2.81 -8.81
C TRP A 153 16.65 -3.88 -8.96
N ARG A 154 16.34 -5.10 -8.50
CA ARG A 154 17.20 -6.29 -8.62
C ARG A 154 16.36 -7.52 -8.97
N ARG A 155 16.99 -8.68 -9.12
CA ARG A 155 16.38 -9.97 -9.44
C ARG A 155 16.15 -10.76 -8.15
N LEU A 156 14.88 -11.02 -7.81
CA LEU A 156 14.48 -11.72 -6.58
C LEU A 156 14.21 -13.22 -6.85
N GLY A 157 14.58 -14.05 -5.87
CA GLY A 157 14.38 -15.49 -5.90
C GLY A 157 15.49 -16.23 -6.64
N ARG A 158 16.11 -17.22 -5.99
CA ARG A 158 17.24 -18.01 -6.53
C ARG A 158 16.99 -19.50 -6.40
N VAL A 159 17.12 -20.25 -7.49
CA VAL A 159 16.93 -21.72 -7.51
C VAL A 159 18.27 -22.42 -7.65
N LEU A 160 18.59 -23.32 -6.71
CA LEU A 160 19.83 -24.10 -6.71
C LEU A 160 19.51 -25.61 -6.66
N PRO A 161 20.17 -26.47 -7.45
CA PRO A 161 20.16 -27.92 -7.23
C PRO A 161 20.65 -28.25 -5.81
N LEU A 162 20.04 -29.23 -5.14
CA LEU A 162 20.33 -29.51 -3.72
C LEU A 162 21.81 -29.84 -3.45
N GLY A 163 22.51 -30.46 -4.40
CA GLY A 163 23.95 -30.73 -4.30
C GLY A 163 24.86 -29.51 -4.45
N ALA A 164 24.30 -28.35 -4.81
CA ALA A 164 24.99 -27.06 -4.92
C ALA A 164 24.54 -26.04 -3.85
N TRP A 165 23.49 -26.32 -3.08
CA TRP A 165 23.02 -25.48 -1.98
C TRP A 165 23.95 -25.62 -0.75
N PRO A 166 24.28 -24.54 0.00
CA PRO A 166 23.73 -23.17 -0.06
C PRO A 166 24.24 -22.29 -1.19
N GLY A 167 25.23 -22.75 -1.97
CA GLY A 167 25.85 -21.98 -3.04
C GLY A 167 26.68 -20.80 -2.53
N PRO A 168 27.03 -19.85 -3.41
CA PRO A 168 27.66 -18.60 -3.00
C PRO A 168 26.74 -17.79 -2.09
N GLU A 169 27.32 -17.06 -1.14
CA GLU A 169 26.60 -16.06 -0.36
C GLU A 169 26.03 -14.97 -1.29
N THR A 170 24.87 -14.43 -0.93
CA THR A 170 24.12 -13.47 -1.77
C THR A 170 23.27 -12.58 -0.87
N ASP A 171 23.08 -11.35 -1.31
CA ASP A 171 22.21 -10.37 -0.69
C ASP A 171 20.78 -10.90 -0.52
N ARG A 172 20.06 -10.44 0.51
CA ARG A 172 18.69 -10.85 0.83
C ARG A 172 17.77 -9.65 0.98
N VAL A 173 16.51 -9.79 0.57
CA VAL A 173 15.46 -8.78 0.79
C VAL A 173 15.17 -8.65 2.30
N ALA A 174 15.08 -7.42 2.80
CA ALA A 174 14.97 -7.13 4.22
C ALA A 174 13.64 -7.63 4.82
N ARG A 175 12.55 -7.61 4.04
CA ARG A 175 11.25 -8.17 4.41
C ARG A 175 10.52 -8.80 3.21
N LEU A 176 10.64 -10.12 3.06
CA LEU A 176 9.74 -10.89 2.19
C LEU A 176 8.39 -11.10 2.89
N THR A 177 7.29 -10.85 2.15
CA THR A 177 5.90 -11.03 2.60
C THR A 177 5.04 -11.54 1.44
N ALA A 178 3.78 -11.92 1.70
CA ALA A 178 2.85 -12.33 0.63
C ALA A 178 2.56 -11.22 -0.40
N LEU A 179 2.74 -9.94 -0.02
CA LEU A 179 2.54 -8.77 -0.90
C LEU A 179 3.80 -8.39 -1.69
N GLY A 180 4.95 -9.02 -1.42
CA GLY A 180 6.24 -8.63 -2.00
C GLY A 180 6.52 -7.14 -1.80
N TYR A 181 6.54 -6.39 -2.90
CA TYR A 181 6.77 -4.94 -2.95
C TYR A 181 5.54 -4.07 -2.61
N GLY A 182 4.40 -4.68 -2.24
CA GLY A 182 3.14 -4.00 -1.91
C GLY A 182 1.96 -4.38 -2.82
N GLU A 183 2.13 -5.37 -3.70
CA GLU A 183 1.15 -5.82 -4.67
C GLU A 183 0.30 -6.98 -4.10
N PRO A 184 -1.04 -6.82 -3.93
CA PRO A 184 -1.94 -7.86 -3.39
C PRO A 184 -1.84 -9.22 -4.09
N THR A 185 -1.63 -9.22 -5.41
CA THR A 185 -1.52 -10.46 -6.20
C THR A 185 -0.13 -11.10 -6.17
N PHE A 186 0.89 -10.49 -5.54
CA PHE A 186 2.29 -10.91 -5.69
C PHE A 186 2.53 -12.41 -5.46
N ALA A 187 2.06 -12.97 -4.34
CA ALA A 187 2.16 -14.40 -4.06
C ALA A 187 1.10 -15.27 -4.76
N ALA A 188 -0.01 -14.68 -5.18
CA ALA A 188 -1.15 -15.40 -5.78
C ALA A 188 -1.02 -15.57 -7.31
N PHE A 189 -0.26 -14.72 -7.98
CA PHE A 189 -0.14 -14.68 -9.44
C PHE A 189 1.27 -15.12 -9.86
N TYR A 190 1.36 -16.27 -10.54
CA TYR A 190 2.63 -16.94 -10.82
C TYR A 190 3.71 -16.05 -11.49
N PRO A 191 3.42 -15.21 -12.51
CA PRO A 191 4.44 -14.34 -13.11
C PRO A 191 5.10 -13.36 -12.13
N ASN A 192 4.36 -12.86 -11.12
CA ASN A 192 4.91 -11.97 -10.09
C ASN A 192 5.90 -12.67 -9.15
N SER A 193 5.77 -13.98 -8.95
CA SER A 193 6.52 -14.75 -7.94
C SER A 193 7.13 -16.07 -8.45
N ALA A 194 7.36 -16.19 -9.76
CA ALA A 194 7.77 -17.43 -10.44
C ALA A 194 9.07 -18.08 -9.92
N SER A 195 9.95 -17.28 -9.31
CA SER A 195 11.22 -17.69 -8.67
C SER A 195 11.19 -17.61 -7.14
N VAL A 196 10.04 -17.26 -6.56
CA VAL A 196 9.86 -16.85 -5.15
C VAL A 196 8.91 -17.82 -4.44
N PHE A 197 7.69 -17.98 -4.97
CA PHE A 197 6.70 -18.99 -4.55
C PHE A 197 6.33 -19.93 -5.71
N GLY A 198 7.25 -20.06 -6.65
CA GLY A 198 7.15 -20.91 -7.82
C GLY A 198 8.47 -21.61 -8.13
N PHE A 199 8.40 -22.59 -9.02
CA PHE A 199 9.54 -23.35 -9.52
C PHE A 199 9.29 -23.75 -10.98
N PHE A 200 10.36 -23.90 -11.76
CA PHE A 200 10.31 -24.35 -13.15
C PHE A 200 11.22 -25.56 -13.32
N ASP A 201 10.65 -26.69 -13.74
CA ASP A 201 11.37 -27.91 -14.11
C ASP A 201 11.52 -27.95 -15.65
N PRO A 202 12.73 -27.72 -16.21
CA PRO A 202 12.96 -27.62 -17.64
C PRO A 202 13.05 -29.01 -18.32
N GLN A 203 12.11 -29.92 -18.03
CA GLN A 203 11.98 -31.19 -18.76
C GLN A 203 11.63 -30.91 -20.22
N SER A 204 12.62 -31.02 -21.10
CA SER A 204 12.53 -30.54 -22.47
C SER A 204 11.61 -31.40 -23.35
N GLY A 205 10.49 -30.80 -23.77
CA GLY A 205 9.66 -31.27 -24.89
C GLY A 205 8.93 -32.60 -24.69
N THR A 206 8.91 -33.16 -23.48
CA THR A 206 8.24 -34.44 -23.17
C THR A 206 7.27 -34.27 -22.01
N ARG A 207 6.15 -35.01 -22.03
CA ARG A 207 5.19 -35.02 -20.92
C ARG A 207 5.82 -35.76 -19.72
N PRO A 208 5.77 -35.23 -18.50
CA PRO A 208 6.19 -35.95 -17.31
C PRO A 208 5.48 -37.32 -17.22
N PRO A 209 6.18 -38.41 -16.88
CA PRO A 209 5.55 -39.71 -16.71
C PRO A 209 4.40 -39.67 -15.70
N ALA A 210 3.30 -40.38 -15.99
CA ALA A 210 2.17 -40.51 -15.08
C ALA A 210 2.60 -41.07 -13.72
N GLY A 211 2.13 -40.46 -12.63
CA GLY A 211 2.60 -40.77 -11.28
C GLY A 211 3.87 -40.02 -10.85
N THR A 212 4.42 -39.12 -11.69
CA THR A 212 5.52 -38.22 -11.27
C THR A 212 5.04 -37.36 -10.10
N ARG A 213 5.77 -37.40 -8.98
CA ARG A 213 5.39 -36.73 -7.73
C ARG A 213 6.33 -35.58 -7.40
N TYR A 214 5.77 -34.43 -7.01
CA TYR A 214 6.49 -33.33 -6.39
C TYR A 214 6.14 -33.27 -4.89
N ASP A 215 7.16 -33.40 -4.04
CA ASP A 215 7.07 -33.09 -2.61
C ASP A 215 7.69 -31.70 -2.37
N LEU A 216 6.98 -30.82 -1.66
CA LEU A 216 7.41 -29.47 -1.30
C LEU A 216 7.55 -29.35 0.23
N LEU A 217 8.66 -28.77 0.70
CA LEU A 217 8.88 -28.42 2.11
C LEU A 217 9.38 -26.98 2.20
N GLY A 218 8.62 -26.09 2.86
CA GLY A 218 8.98 -24.69 3.07
C GLY A 218 9.31 -24.37 4.53
N TRP A 219 10.33 -23.57 4.80
CA TRP A 219 10.72 -23.17 6.17
C TRP A 219 11.38 -21.79 6.20
N TYR A 220 11.43 -21.20 7.40
CA TYR A 220 12.21 -19.99 7.65
C TYR A 220 13.68 -20.31 7.96
N SER A 221 14.59 -19.63 7.28
CA SER A 221 16.04 -19.68 7.53
C SER A 221 16.38 -19.45 9.01
N SER A 222 15.74 -18.45 9.63
CA SER A 222 15.89 -18.06 11.04
C SER A 222 14.58 -18.18 11.82
N PRO A 223 14.57 -18.76 13.05
CA PRO A 223 13.39 -18.77 13.93
C PRO A 223 12.86 -17.38 14.28
N ALA A 224 13.69 -16.33 14.23
CA ALA A 224 13.29 -14.96 14.52
C ALA A 224 12.41 -14.34 13.41
N LEU A 225 12.20 -15.05 12.30
CA LEU A 225 11.29 -14.68 11.20
C LEU A 225 10.02 -15.53 11.19
N ASP A 226 9.95 -16.57 12.03
CA ASP A 226 8.88 -17.56 12.06
C ASP A 226 7.70 -17.05 12.92
N GLU A 227 6.55 -16.81 12.28
CA GLU A 227 5.36 -16.24 12.93
C GLU A 227 4.74 -17.18 13.97
N LEU A 228 4.96 -18.50 13.88
CA LEU A 228 4.60 -19.44 14.95
C LEU A 228 5.46 -19.17 16.19
N THR A 229 6.76 -18.95 15.99
CA THR A 229 7.70 -18.60 17.06
C THR A 229 7.36 -17.23 17.67
N GLY A 230 7.07 -16.23 16.82
CA GLY A 230 6.62 -14.90 17.25
C GLY A 230 5.28 -14.93 18.00
N THR A 231 4.37 -15.83 17.64
CA THR A 231 3.10 -16.05 18.34
C THR A 231 3.31 -16.69 19.70
N LEU A 232 4.03 -17.81 19.75
CA LEU A 232 4.29 -18.52 21.01
C LEU A 232 5.17 -17.74 22.00
N ALA A 233 6.01 -16.81 21.52
CA ALA A 233 6.83 -15.95 22.36
C ALA A 233 6.08 -14.74 22.96
N ARG A 234 4.98 -14.28 22.34
CA ARG A 234 4.15 -13.19 22.89
C ARG A 234 3.41 -13.65 24.16
N PRO A 235 3.20 -12.80 25.18
CA PRO A 235 2.39 -13.15 26.35
C PRO A 235 0.92 -13.37 25.96
N GLY A 236 0.29 -14.41 26.49
CA GLY A 236 -1.13 -14.72 26.24
C GLY A 236 -1.65 -15.81 27.18
N THR A 237 -2.97 -15.95 27.25
CA THR A 237 -3.69 -16.95 28.05
C THR A 237 -3.98 -18.22 27.24
N GLY A 238 -4.36 -19.30 27.93
CA GLY A 238 -4.71 -20.59 27.30
C GLY A 238 -3.51 -21.48 26.97
N THR A 239 -3.77 -22.58 26.27
CA THR A 239 -2.72 -23.50 25.80
C THR A 239 -2.05 -23.00 24.52
N TRP A 240 -0.87 -23.54 24.20
CA TRP A 240 -0.16 -23.21 22.96
C TRP A 240 -0.99 -23.51 21.71
N ALA A 241 -1.78 -24.61 21.72
CA ALA A 241 -2.60 -25.02 20.59
C ALA A 241 -3.81 -24.10 20.39
N GLN A 242 -4.45 -23.64 21.48
CA GLN A 242 -5.51 -22.63 21.42
C GLN A 242 -4.99 -21.33 20.80
N ARG A 243 -3.89 -20.78 21.31
CA ARG A 243 -3.32 -19.54 20.76
C ARG A 243 -2.90 -19.63 19.29
N VAL A 244 -2.51 -20.82 18.81
CA VAL A 244 -2.21 -21.06 17.39
C VAL A 244 -3.50 -21.17 16.54
N ALA A 245 -4.60 -21.66 17.10
CA ALA A 245 -5.91 -21.59 16.45
C ALA A 245 -6.47 -20.15 16.46
N ASP A 246 -6.38 -19.44 17.59
CA ASP A 246 -6.95 -18.10 17.78
C ASP A 246 -6.19 -17.02 16.98
N GLU A 247 -4.85 -17.05 16.98
CA GLU A 247 -4.02 -16.01 16.34
C GLU A 247 -3.61 -16.34 14.90
N LEU A 248 -3.59 -17.62 14.51
CA LEU A 248 -3.13 -18.06 13.18
C LEU A 248 -4.17 -18.92 12.42
N GLY A 249 -5.33 -19.23 13.01
CA GLY A 249 -6.36 -20.07 12.36
C GLY A 249 -5.95 -21.53 12.16
N TRP A 250 -4.85 -21.99 12.79
CA TRP A 250 -4.30 -23.33 12.56
C TRP A 250 -4.73 -24.31 13.65
N ALA A 251 -5.50 -25.34 13.26
CA ALA A 251 -5.81 -26.45 14.15
C ALA A 251 -4.57 -27.32 14.41
N ALA A 252 -4.20 -27.49 15.68
CA ALA A 252 -3.13 -28.37 16.13
C ALA A 252 -3.65 -29.31 17.24
N GLY A 253 -3.11 -30.53 17.31
CA GLY A 253 -3.41 -31.45 18.40
C GLY A 253 -2.94 -30.86 19.74
N PRO A 254 -3.79 -30.81 20.79
CA PRO A 254 -3.42 -30.18 22.06
C PRO A 254 -2.43 -31.01 22.90
N GLU A 255 -2.21 -32.28 22.53
CA GLU A 255 -1.33 -33.19 23.24
C GLU A 255 0.15 -32.96 22.87
N GLY A 256 0.96 -32.67 23.89
CA GLY A 256 2.41 -32.54 23.75
C GLY A 256 2.94 -31.14 24.05
N ALA A 257 4.26 -31.04 24.13
CA ALA A 257 4.96 -29.78 24.36
C ALA A 257 5.12 -28.99 23.06
N ALA A 258 4.88 -27.67 23.10
CA ALA A 258 4.75 -26.79 21.94
C ALA A 258 5.82 -26.96 20.83
N PRO A 259 5.47 -26.74 19.54
CA PRO A 259 6.41 -26.78 18.42
C PRO A 259 7.51 -25.71 18.55
N GLU A 260 8.66 -25.96 17.93
CA GLU A 260 9.84 -25.08 17.95
C GLU A 260 10.02 -24.27 16.64
N ARG A 261 9.37 -24.70 15.54
CA ARG A 261 9.24 -24.00 14.25
C ARG A 261 8.01 -24.49 13.50
N MET A 262 7.51 -23.71 12.54
CA MET A 262 6.64 -24.24 11.48
C MET A 262 7.42 -24.78 10.28
N VAL A 263 6.78 -25.66 9.50
CA VAL A 263 7.21 -26.10 8.17
C VAL A 263 5.98 -26.20 7.27
N CYS A 264 5.99 -25.50 6.13
CA CYS A 264 4.99 -25.72 5.08
C CYS A 264 5.25 -27.08 4.41
N PHE A 265 4.21 -27.88 4.18
CA PHE A 265 4.32 -29.14 3.43
C PHE A 265 3.23 -29.24 2.36
N GLY A 266 3.63 -29.59 1.15
CA GLY A 266 2.73 -29.88 0.04
C GLY A 266 3.16 -31.14 -0.71
N ARG A 267 2.21 -31.79 -1.36
CA ARG A 267 2.45 -32.92 -2.26
C ARG A 267 1.49 -32.86 -3.44
N LEU A 268 2.03 -33.01 -4.64
CA LEU A 268 1.28 -33.18 -5.87
C LEU A 268 1.78 -34.44 -6.61
N THR A 269 0.86 -35.20 -7.20
CA THR A 269 1.18 -36.28 -8.13
C THR A 269 0.52 -35.96 -9.47
N LEU A 270 1.25 -36.10 -10.58
CA LEU A 270 0.71 -35.82 -11.92
C LEU A 270 -0.04 -37.04 -12.47
N ASP A 271 -1.32 -36.89 -12.73
CA ASP A 271 -2.19 -37.96 -13.24
C ASP A 271 -2.02 -38.23 -14.75
N PRO A 272 -2.26 -39.48 -15.21
CA PRO A 272 -2.10 -39.88 -16.61
C PRO A 272 -3.10 -39.21 -17.56
N GLU A 273 -4.38 -39.17 -17.20
CA GLU A 273 -5.49 -38.91 -18.14
C GLU A 273 -6.31 -37.66 -17.80
N GLY A 274 -5.86 -36.84 -16.86
CA GLY A 274 -6.40 -35.50 -16.68
C GLY A 274 -6.13 -34.63 -17.91
N GLU A 275 -7.15 -34.40 -18.74
CA GLU A 275 -7.34 -33.05 -19.25
C GLU A 275 -7.36 -32.10 -18.05
N LEU A 276 -6.69 -30.96 -18.15
CA LEU A 276 -6.72 -29.98 -17.07
C LEU A 276 -8.15 -29.50 -16.91
N SER A 277 -8.79 -29.91 -15.81
CA SER A 277 -9.90 -29.15 -15.22
C SER A 277 -9.31 -27.88 -14.59
N LEU A 278 -8.83 -27.00 -15.48
CA LEU A 278 -9.30 -25.62 -15.45
C LEU A 278 -10.82 -25.72 -15.25
N PHE A 279 -11.36 -24.99 -14.26
CA PHE A 279 -12.81 -24.88 -14.11
C PHE A 279 -13.42 -24.69 -15.50
N ASP A 280 -14.33 -25.56 -15.91
CA ASP A 280 -14.81 -25.62 -17.30
C ASP A 280 -15.50 -24.31 -17.63
N THR A 281 -14.75 -23.36 -18.20
CA THR A 281 -15.17 -21.98 -18.46
C THR A 281 -16.04 -21.91 -19.71
N ARG A 282 -17.08 -22.74 -19.68
CA ARG A 282 -18.41 -22.46 -20.22
C ARG A 282 -19.06 -21.31 -19.44
N THR A 283 -18.36 -20.18 -19.38
CA THR A 283 -18.99 -18.87 -19.37
C THR A 283 -19.70 -18.73 -20.71
N THR A 284 -20.88 -19.35 -20.82
CA THR A 284 -21.66 -19.41 -22.06
C THR A 284 -22.23 -18.06 -22.48
N GLY A 285 -22.20 -17.08 -21.57
CA GLY A 285 -22.01 -15.67 -21.90
C GLY A 285 -20.83 -15.09 -21.12
N THR A 286 -19.84 -14.53 -21.83
CA THR A 286 -18.93 -13.52 -21.26
C THR A 286 -19.56 -12.14 -21.48
N GLY A 287 -20.27 -11.65 -20.48
CA GLY A 287 -20.85 -10.30 -20.46
C GLY A 287 -20.01 -9.33 -19.63
N VAL A 288 -19.97 -8.06 -20.05
CA VAL A 288 -19.50 -6.95 -19.20
C VAL A 288 -20.75 -6.25 -18.65
N TYR A 289 -20.91 -6.30 -17.33
CA TYR A 289 -21.99 -5.62 -16.62
C TYR A 289 -21.43 -4.34 -16.00
N LEU A 290 -22.15 -3.22 -16.17
CA LEU A 290 -21.76 -1.91 -15.68
C LEU A 290 -22.92 -1.33 -14.86
N ALA A 291 -22.60 -0.81 -13.68
CA ALA A 291 -23.51 -0.33 -12.66
C ALA A 291 -22.80 0.70 -11.78
N ASP A 292 -23.50 1.37 -10.85
CA ASP A 292 -22.89 2.35 -9.94
C ASP A 292 -22.16 1.66 -8.77
N SER A 293 -22.58 0.43 -8.40
CA SER A 293 -21.89 -0.43 -7.43
C SER A 293 -21.49 -1.80 -7.99
N ALA A 294 -20.49 -2.44 -7.38
CA ALA A 294 -20.09 -3.80 -7.72
C ALA A 294 -21.21 -4.83 -7.41
N THR A 295 -22.02 -4.55 -6.39
CA THR A 295 -23.16 -5.38 -5.98
C THR A 295 -24.30 -5.29 -6.99
N GLU A 296 -24.60 -4.09 -7.49
CA GLU A 296 -25.58 -3.84 -8.55
C GLU A 296 -25.13 -4.51 -9.88
N ALA A 297 -23.83 -4.42 -10.23
CA ALA A 297 -23.28 -5.10 -11.41
C ALA A 297 -23.39 -6.63 -11.32
N LEU A 298 -23.13 -7.20 -10.13
CA LEU A 298 -23.29 -8.63 -9.88
C LEU A 298 -24.78 -9.04 -9.86
N ALA A 299 -25.66 -8.23 -9.30
CA ALA A 299 -27.10 -8.45 -9.28
C ALA A 299 -27.70 -8.44 -10.69
N ALA A 300 -27.26 -7.52 -11.55
CA ALA A 300 -27.66 -7.45 -12.96
C ALA A 300 -27.22 -8.70 -13.76
N HIS A 301 -26.06 -9.29 -13.43
CA HIS A 301 -25.64 -10.57 -14.01
C HIS A 301 -26.47 -11.75 -13.47
N LEU A 302 -26.55 -11.89 -12.15
CA LEU A 302 -27.20 -13.03 -11.52
C LEU A 302 -28.72 -13.05 -11.76
N GLY A 303 -29.39 -11.89 -11.82
CA GLY A 303 -30.79 -11.77 -12.21
C GLY A 303 -31.09 -12.03 -13.69
N ALA A 304 -30.06 -12.13 -14.55
CA ALA A 304 -30.19 -12.57 -15.93
C ALA A 304 -29.99 -14.09 -16.09
N GLU A 305 -29.12 -14.70 -15.28
CA GLU A 305 -28.80 -16.14 -15.32
C GLU A 305 -29.74 -17.00 -14.45
N LEU A 306 -30.23 -16.47 -13.32
CA LEU A 306 -31.01 -17.25 -12.33
C LEU A 306 -32.52 -17.13 -12.57
N PRO A 307 -33.23 -18.24 -12.85
CA PRO A 307 -34.65 -18.18 -13.16
C PRO A 307 -35.50 -17.88 -11.93
N GLY A 308 -36.27 -16.79 -11.99
CA GLY A 308 -37.27 -16.43 -10.97
C GLY A 308 -36.81 -15.45 -9.90
N VAL A 309 -35.68 -14.75 -10.10
CA VAL A 309 -35.26 -13.62 -9.26
C VAL A 309 -34.89 -12.45 -10.18
N SER A 310 -35.45 -11.26 -9.94
CA SER A 310 -35.08 -10.04 -10.68
C SER A 310 -33.75 -9.45 -10.18
N ALA A 311 -33.17 -8.53 -10.96
CA ALA A 311 -31.95 -7.81 -10.54
C ALA A 311 -32.19 -7.05 -9.22
N ASP A 312 -33.32 -6.34 -9.09
CA ASP A 312 -33.75 -5.61 -7.89
C ASP A 312 -33.85 -6.52 -6.65
N GLU A 313 -34.36 -7.74 -6.80
CA GLU A 313 -34.46 -8.73 -5.71
C GLU A 313 -33.09 -9.34 -5.36
N MET A 314 -32.23 -9.55 -6.36
CA MET A 314 -30.87 -10.04 -6.17
C MET A 314 -29.97 -9.01 -5.49
N GLU A 315 -30.10 -7.73 -5.85
CA GLU A 315 -29.40 -6.62 -5.20
C GLU A 315 -29.81 -6.51 -3.72
N GLN A 316 -31.12 -6.55 -3.44
CA GLN A 316 -31.63 -6.59 -2.06
C GLN A 316 -31.10 -7.79 -1.27
N LEU A 317 -30.99 -8.98 -1.88
CA LEU A 317 -30.43 -10.16 -1.24
C LEU A 317 -28.93 -9.97 -0.93
N LEU A 318 -28.14 -9.53 -1.91
CA LEU A 318 -26.69 -9.38 -1.76
C LEU A 318 -26.33 -8.30 -0.73
N GLU A 319 -27.02 -7.17 -0.73
CA GLU A 319 -26.78 -6.11 0.25
C GLU A 319 -27.33 -6.44 1.64
N ALA A 320 -28.42 -7.20 1.75
CA ALA A 320 -28.86 -7.74 3.04
C ALA A 320 -27.88 -8.78 3.63
N ILE A 321 -27.10 -9.45 2.79
CA ILE A 321 -26.00 -10.34 3.22
C ILE A 321 -24.78 -9.51 3.68
N ASP A 322 -24.38 -8.48 2.92
CA ASP A 322 -23.25 -7.59 3.27
C ASP A 322 -23.53 -6.81 4.57
N LEU A 323 -24.77 -6.35 4.75
CA LEU A 323 -25.22 -5.60 5.93
C LEU A 323 -25.75 -6.49 7.07
N ALA A 324 -25.62 -7.83 6.97
CA ALA A 324 -26.25 -8.77 7.90
C ALA A 324 -25.92 -8.51 9.38
N GLU A 325 -24.64 -8.25 9.72
CA GLU A 325 -24.21 -7.97 11.10
C GLU A 325 -24.87 -6.71 11.69
N HIS A 326 -25.19 -5.71 10.86
CA HIS A 326 -25.93 -4.53 11.28
C HIS A 326 -27.43 -4.84 11.45
N LEU A 327 -27.99 -5.63 10.54
CA LEU A 327 -29.41 -6.00 10.51
C LEU A 327 -29.80 -7.01 11.61
N GLU A 328 -28.88 -7.85 12.10
CA GLU A 328 -29.13 -8.78 13.22
C GLU A 328 -29.61 -8.07 14.50
N THR A 329 -29.29 -6.78 14.67
CA THR A 329 -29.76 -5.97 15.79
C THR A 329 -31.23 -5.52 15.67
N ALA A 330 -31.81 -5.60 14.48
CA ALA A 330 -33.15 -5.10 14.15
C ALA A 330 -34.14 -6.24 13.88
N THR A 331 -34.82 -6.71 14.92
CA THR A 331 -35.84 -7.79 14.81
C THR A 331 -37.21 -7.33 14.27
N LEU A 332 -37.36 -6.04 13.94
CA LEU A 332 -38.52 -5.42 13.31
C LEU A 332 -38.03 -4.42 12.25
N ASP A 333 -38.90 -4.10 11.29
CA ASP A 333 -38.69 -3.05 10.27
C ASP A 333 -37.43 -3.25 9.40
N LEU A 334 -37.12 -4.52 9.08
CA LEU A 334 -35.96 -4.91 8.27
C LEU A 334 -35.87 -4.21 6.89
N PRO A 335 -36.95 -4.04 6.09
CA PRO A 335 -36.88 -3.32 4.83
C PRO A 335 -36.50 -1.84 5.01
N GLU A 336 -37.08 -1.18 6.03
CA GLU A 336 -36.79 0.21 6.38
C GLU A 336 -35.36 0.38 6.89
N ARG A 337 -34.86 -0.58 7.68
CA ARG A 337 -33.47 -0.60 8.17
C ARG A 337 -32.46 -0.91 7.07
N LEU A 338 -32.79 -1.79 6.12
CA LEU A 338 -31.98 -2.01 4.93
C LEU A 338 -31.92 -0.73 4.08
N ALA A 339 -33.03 -0.02 3.91
CA ALA A 339 -33.06 1.27 3.21
C ALA A 339 -32.27 2.38 3.94
N GLU A 340 -32.33 2.45 5.28
CA GLU A 340 -31.53 3.36 6.10
C GLU A 340 -30.03 3.04 6.00
N ALA A 341 -29.66 1.76 6.06
CA ALA A 341 -28.28 1.29 5.95
C ALA A 341 -27.71 1.54 4.53
N ARG A 342 -28.45 1.21 3.47
CA ARG A 342 -28.16 1.58 2.07
C ARG A 342 -27.92 3.08 1.91
N HIS A 343 -28.86 3.89 2.39
CA HIS A 343 -28.75 5.35 2.35
C HIS A 343 -27.51 5.85 3.11
N THR A 344 -27.18 5.22 4.24
CA THR A 344 -26.00 5.59 5.06
C THR A 344 -24.69 5.19 4.36
N ALA A 345 -24.63 4.01 3.75
CA ALA A 345 -23.47 3.52 3.01
C ALA A 345 -23.13 4.38 1.78
N ALA A 346 -24.12 5.07 1.20
CA ALA A 346 -23.92 6.05 0.12
C ALA A 346 -23.15 7.33 0.56
N PHE A 347 -22.87 7.52 1.86
CA PHE A 347 -22.08 8.64 2.37
C PHE A 347 -20.84 8.18 3.14
N THR A 348 -19.66 8.64 2.73
CA THR A 348 -18.45 8.52 3.56
C THR A 348 -18.60 9.36 4.82
N PRO A 349 -18.59 8.77 6.04
CA PRO A 349 -18.70 9.54 7.27
C PRO A 349 -17.45 10.37 7.53
N VAL A 350 -17.60 11.69 7.59
CA VAL A 350 -16.52 12.63 7.95
C VAL A 350 -16.57 12.89 9.46
N ALA A 351 -15.43 12.76 10.14
CA ALA A 351 -15.35 13.03 11.58
C ALA A 351 -15.68 14.50 11.89
N ALA A 352 -16.62 14.73 12.81
CA ALA A 352 -17.14 16.06 13.16
C ALA A 352 -16.20 16.93 14.03
N GLY A 353 -14.90 16.66 14.01
CA GLY A 353 -13.89 17.31 14.84
C GLY A 353 -13.88 16.89 16.32
N THR A 354 -12.91 17.40 17.08
CA THR A 354 -12.80 17.18 18.52
C THR A 354 -13.60 18.23 19.28
N ARG A 355 -14.56 17.81 20.11
CA ARG A 355 -15.29 18.71 21.01
C ARG A 355 -14.89 18.50 22.46
N TRP A 356 -14.30 19.53 23.06
CA TRP A 356 -13.97 19.56 24.47
C TRP A 356 -15.24 19.82 25.32
N THR A 357 -15.43 19.01 26.35
CA THR A 357 -16.54 19.11 27.31
C THR A 357 -16.01 18.98 28.73
N VAL A 358 -16.66 19.66 29.69
CA VAL A 358 -16.39 19.47 31.12
C VAL A 358 -17.30 18.34 31.62
N ARG A 359 -16.72 17.41 32.40
CA ARG A 359 -17.45 16.37 33.10
C ARG A 359 -16.98 16.27 34.56
N PRO A 360 -17.84 15.86 35.51
CA PRO A 360 -17.41 15.50 36.86
C PRO A 360 -16.38 14.38 36.83
N GLN A 361 -15.46 14.35 37.80
CA GLN A 361 -14.42 13.30 37.87
C GLN A 361 -15.02 11.91 38.05
N ASP A 362 -16.12 11.80 38.80
CA ASP A 362 -16.82 10.55 39.12
C ASP A 362 -17.83 10.13 38.03
N ALA A 363 -17.95 10.88 36.93
CA ALA A 363 -18.82 10.54 35.82
C ALA A 363 -18.22 9.39 34.98
N VAL A 364 -19.03 8.35 34.73
CA VAL A 364 -18.64 7.16 33.97
C VAL A 364 -18.12 7.56 32.58
N PRO A 365 -16.92 7.09 32.16
CA PRO A 365 -16.39 7.39 30.84
C PRO A 365 -17.35 6.93 29.73
N GLY A 366 -17.61 7.81 28.76
CA GLY A 366 -18.53 7.55 27.65
C GLY A 366 -19.99 7.90 27.89
N THR A 367 -20.39 8.32 29.10
CA THR A 367 -21.71 8.94 29.31
C THR A 367 -21.79 10.30 28.60
N ASP A 368 -22.84 10.51 27.81
CA ASP A 368 -23.10 11.79 27.16
C ASP A 368 -23.32 12.93 28.18
N PRO A 369 -22.53 14.02 28.14
CA PRO A 369 -22.75 15.16 29.03
C PRO A 369 -24.09 15.88 28.77
N THR A 370 -24.69 15.75 27.59
CA THR A 370 -26.00 16.35 27.28
C THR A 370 -27.11 15.66 28.08
N ALA A 371 -27.09 14.34 28.20
CA ALA A 371 -27.97 13.56 29.07
C ALA A 371 -27.81 13.91 30.56
N LEU A 372 -26.60 14.19 31.03
CA LEU A 372 -26.34 14.64 32.41
C LEU A 372 -26.96 16.02 32.70
N VAL A 373 -27.01 16.92 31.71
CA VAL A 373 -27.70 18.22 31.83
C VAL A 373 -29.21 18.07 31.67
N ALA A 374 -29.70 17.20 30.79
CA ALA A 374 -31.13 16.96 30.59
C ALA A 374 -31.83 16.39 31.84
N ALA A 375 -31.09 15.69 32.72
CA ALA A 375 -31.57 15.26 34.04
C ALA A 375 -31.86 16.43 35.01
N ALA A 376 -31.33 17.64 34.75
CA ALA A 376 -31.62 18.85 35.50
C ALA A 376 -32.88 19.54 34.98
N GLY A 377 -34.04 18.92 35.21
CA GLY A 377 -35.35 19.53 34.93
C GLY A 377 -35.58 20.86 35.68
N PRO A 378 -36.59 21.65 35.27
CA PRO A 378 -36.87 22.95 35.89
C PRO A 378 -37.06 22.85 37.40
N ALA A 379 -36.50 23.82 38.13
CA ALA A 379 -36.23 23.72 39.56
C ALA A 379 -37.48 23.38 40.40
N GLY A 380 -37.55 22.12 40.86
CA GLY A 380 -38.62 21.64 41.74
C GLY A 380 -38.59 20.14 42.02
N LEU A 381 -38.28 19.31 41.02
CA LEU A 381 -38.38 17.83 41.10
C LEU A 381 -37.15 17.12 40.50
N ALA A 382 -35.99 17.26 41.14
CA ALA A 382 -34.79 16.51 40.78
C ALA A 382 -34.67 15.22 41.64
N PRO A 383 -34.38 14.04 41.04
CA PRO A 383 -34.22 12.80 41.79
C PRO A 383 -32.92 12.76 42.61
N VAL A 384 -32.89 11.89 43.63
CA VAL A 384 -31.69 11.66 44.47
C VAL A 384 -30.59 11.05 43.60
N GLY A 385 -29.63 11.88 43.21
CA GLY A 385 -28.62 11.59 42.19
C GLY A 385 -28.15 12.84 41.44
N ALA A 386 -28.92 13.95 41.46
CA ALA A 386 -28.61 15.20 40.76
C ALA A 386 -27.45 16.05 41.35
N ALA A 387 -26.56 15.48 42.17
CA ALA A 387 -25.41 16.20 42.73
C ALA A 387 -24.41 16.70 41.65
N PRO A 388 -23.88 15.84 40.74
CA PRO A 388 -23.02 16.28 39.63
C PRO A 388 -23.66 17.33 38.71
N ALA A 389 -25.00 17.36 38.60
CA ALA A 389 -25.70 18.36 37.79
C ALA A 389 -25.75 19.75 38.46
N ARG A 390 -25.76 19.81 39.80
CA ARG A 390 -25.56 21.07 40.54
C ARG A 390 -24.13 21.56 40.47
N GLU A 391 -23.15 20.67 40.63
CA GLU A 391 -21.73 21.03 40.53
C GLU A 391 -21.35 21.55 39.14
N LEU A 392 -22.03 21.10 38.08
CA LEU A 392 -21.91 21.69 36.73
C LEU A 392 -22.57 23.07 36.59
N ALA A 393 -23.61 23.36 37.38
CA ALA A 393 -24.31 24.65 37.37
C ALA A 393 -23.62 25.72 38.24
N ASP A 394 -22.85 25.30 39.25
CA ASP A 394 -22.02 26.17 40.09
C ASP A 394 -20.62 26.45 39.48
N LEU A 395 -20.38 26.05 38.22
CA LEU A 395 -19.13 26.37 37.51
C LEU A 395 -19.00 27.89 37.25
N PRO A 396 -17.82 28.51 37.48
CA PRO A 396 -17.61 29.92 37.17
C PRO A 396 -17.85 30.21 35.68
N PRO A 397 -18.55 31.31 35.32
CA PRO A 397 -18.88 31.62 33.93
C PRO A 397 -17.64 31.78 33.04
N GLU A 398 -16.53 32.23 33.62
CA GLU A 398 -15.22 32.36 32.95
C GLU A 398 -14.71 31.00 32.43
N LEU A 399 -15.07 29.88 33.07
CA LEU A 399 -14.75 28.53 32.56
C LEU A 399 -15.60 28.16 31.35
N GLY A 400 -16.84 28.65 31.29
CA GLY A 400 -17.71 28.53 30.11
C GLY A 400 -17.11 29.28 28.91
N ASP A 401 -16.72 30.54 29.11
CA ASP A 401 -16.05 31.35 28.08
C ASP A 401 -14.74 30.71 27.59
N LEU A 402 -13.92 30.19 28.52
CA LEU A 402 -12.70 29.46 28.17
C LEU A 402 -12.97 28.15 27.42
N LEU A 403 -14.06 27.43 27.74
CA LEU A 403 -14.45 26.22 27.03
C LEU A 403 -14.98 26.52 25.62
N VAL A 404 -15.70 27.63 25.43
CA VAL A 404 -16.13 28.12 24.11
C VAL A 404 -14.91 28.54 23.28
N ALA A 405 -13.97 29.30 23.87
CA ALA A 405 -12.73 29.70 23.21
C ALA A 405 -11.85 28.50 22.83
N LEU A 406 -11.76 27.49 23.70
CA LEU A 406 -11.02 26.25 23.43
C LEU A 406 -11.65 25.45 22.27
N ASN A 407 -12.97 25.30 22.26
CA ASN A 407 -13.66 24.61 21.17
C ASN A 407 -13.56 25.36 19.83
N ALA A 408 -13.65 26.70 19.86
CA ALA A 408 -13.42 27.51 18.67
C ALA A 408 -11.98 27.35 18.13
N ALA A 409 -10.98 27.39 19.00
CA ALA A 409 -9.58 27.19 18.63
C ALA A 409 -9.30 25.77 18.09
N GLN A 410 -9.92 24.75 18.68
CA GLN A 410 -9.84 23.36 18.22
C GLN A 410 -10.42 23.21 16.81
N ALA A 411 -11.63 23.74 16.58
CA ALA A 411 -12.29 23.70 15.28
C ALA A 411 -11.52 24.47 14.19
N THR A 412 -10.93 25.63 14.53
CA THR A 412 -10.05 26.36 13.60
C THR A 412 -8.80 25.56 13.25
N HIS A 413 -8.16 24.92 14.22
CA HIS A 413 -6.96 24.11 13.98
C HIS A 413 -7.26 22.87 13.12
N GLU A 414 -8.36 22.16 13.41
CA GLU A 414 -8.79 20.99 12.64
C GLU A 414 -9.24 21.36 11.22
N GLY A 415 -9.92 22.50 11.05
CA GLY A 415 -10.25 23.05 9.73
C GLY A 415 -8.99 23.34 8.89
N ALA A 416 -7.97 23.97 9.49
CA ALA A 416 -6.70 24.23 8.81
C ALA A 416 -5.90 22.93 8.52
N GLN A 417 -5.96 21.91 9.39
CA GLN A 417 -5.41 20.58 9.08
C GLN A 417 -6.13 19.90 7.90
N ALA A 418 -7.46 20.03 7.82
CA ALA A 418 -8.25 19.49 6.71
C ALA A 418 -7.93 20.22 5.39
N GLU A 419 -7.82 21.55 5.42
CA GLU A 419 -7.39 22.35 4.27
C GLU A 419 -5.97 21.97 3.80
N ALA A 420 -5.01 21.87 4.72
CA ALA A 420 -3.65 21.43 4.41
C ALA A 420 -3.60 20.00 3.85
N THR A 421 -4.55 19.14 4.24
CA THR A 421 -4.68 17.77 3.68
C THR A 421 -5.26 17.80 2.27
N GLY A 422 -6.29 18.62 2.01
CA GLY A 422 -6.82 18.85 0.67
C GLY A 422 -5.80 19.48 -0.28
N LEU A 423 -5.00 20.44 0.19
CA LEU A 423 -3.89 21.02 -0.57
C LEU A 423 -2.81 19.97 -0.90
N ARG A 424 -2.46 19.08 0.03
CA ARG A 424 -1.53 17.96 -0.24
C ARG A 424 -2.06 17.00 -1.31
N GLN A 425 -3.35 16.63 -1.24
CA GLN A 425 -3.99 15.77 -2.24
C GLN A 425 -4.00 16.44 -3.62
N ARG A 426 -4.37 17.73 -3.68
CA ARG A 426 -4.32 18.54 -4.91
C ARG A 426 -2.90 18.63 -5.48
N LEU A 427 -1.91 18.95 -4.65
CA LEU A 427 -0.50 19.05 -5.05
C LEU A 427 0.03 17.73 -5.61
N PHE A 428 -0.38 16.58 -5.06
CA PHE A 428 -0.04 15.28 -5.63
C PHE A 428 -0.64 15.07 -7.03
N ALA A 429 -1.91 15.42 -7.22
CA ALA A 429 -2.56 15.36 -8.54
C ALA A 429 -1.96 16.36 -9.54
N ASP A 430 -1.61 17.57 -9.11
CA ASP A 430 -0.93 18.56 -9.95
C ASP A 430 0.54 18.18 -10.26
N TRP A 431 1.23 17.48 -9.36
CA TRP A 431 2.55 16.88 -9.60
C TRP A 431 2.49 15.76 -10.64
N HIS A 432 1.48 14.89 -10.57
CA HIS A 432 1.22 13.88 -11.60
C HIS A 432 0.94 14.55 -12.96
N ARG A 433 0.08 15.58 -12.99
CA ARG A 433 -0.19 16.36 -14.23
C ARG A 433 1.08 17.00 -14.79
N TYR A 434 1.94 17.56 -13.94
CA TYR A 434 3.23 18.11 -14.34
C TYR A 434 4.14 17.06 -14.97
N LEU A 435 4.22 15.84 -14.42
CA LEU A 435 5.00 14.76 -15.03
C LEU A 435 4.47 14.40 -16.43
N THR A 436 3.15 14.40 -16.65
CA THR A 436 2.58 14.22 -18.01
C THR A 436 2.92 15.39 -18.94
N CYS A 437 3.07 16.62 -18.44
CA CYS A 437 3.48 17.78 -19.24
C CYS A 437 5.00 17.79 -19.55
N ALA A 438 5.82 17.25 -18.65
CA ALA A 438 7.27 17.12 -18.83
C ALA A 438 7.65 15.92 -19.72
N TYR A 439 6.84 14.85 -19.67
CA TYR A 439 7.00 13.62 -20.45
C TYR A 439 5.75 13.32 -21.29
N PRO A 440 5.38 14.21 -22.24
CA PRO A 440 4.14 14.06 -23.00
C PRO A 440 4.23 12.91 -24.01
N PRO A 441 3.15 12.10 -24.16
CA PRO A 441 3.07 11.05 -25.17
C PRO A 441 3.48 11.55 -26.56
N PRO A 442 4.21 10.73 -27.35
CA PRO A 442 4.87 11.18 -28.58
C PRO A 442 3.90 11.71 -29.65
N GLU A 443 2.64 11.27 -29.62
CA GLU A 443 1.58 11.66 -30.55
C GLU A 443 0.99 13.04 -30.24
N ASN A 444 0.84 13.38 -28.95
CA ASN A 444 0.05 14.55 -28.49
C ASN A 444 0.93 15.63 -27.84
N ARG A 445 2.21 15.73 -28.22
CA ARG A 445 3.21 16.62 -27.58
C ARG A 445 2.86 18.12 -27.58
N THR A 446 1.96 18.55 -28.46
CA THR A 446 1.48 19.94 -28.57
C THR A 446 0.33 20.29 -27.65
N ASP A 447 -0.30 19.29 -27.04
CA ASP A 447 -1.62 19.44 -26.43
C ASP A 447 -1.54 19.66 -24.91
N TYR A 448 -0.34 19.53 -24.35
CA TYR A 448 -0.02 19.75 -22.94
C TYR A 448 0.48 21.17 -22.69
N PRO A 449 0.19 21.77 -21.51
CA PRO A 449 0.81 23.00 -21.07
C PRO A 449 2.35 22.92 -21.03
N ASP A 450 2.99 24.07 -21.19
CA ASP A 450 4.44 24.24 -21.00
C ASP A 450 4.86 23.73 -19.60
N PRO A 451 5.80 22.76 -19.50
CA PRO A 451 6.21 22.18 -18.24
C PRO A 451 6.88 23.19 -17.29
N ASP A 452 7.53 24.25 -17.79
CA ASP A 452 8.10 25.30 -16.93
C ASP A 452 6.99 26.12 -16.26
N LEU A 453 5.86 26.35 -16.95
CA LEU A 453 4.69 27.01 -16.37
C LEU A 453 3.99 26.11 -15.34
N ALA A 454 3.90 24.80 -15.59
CA ALA A 454 3.37 23.84 -14.64
C ALA A 454 4.27 23.69 -13.39
N ALA A 455 5.59 23.69 -13.56
CA ALA A 455 6.55 23.70 -12.45
C ALA A 455 6.45 25.00 -11.63
N ALA A 456 6.34 26.17 -12.29
CA ALA A 456 6.17 27.45 -11.60
C ALA A 456 4.83 27.56 -10.85
N TYR A 457 3.76 26.95 -11.39
CA TYR A 457 2.49 26.79 -10.67
C TYR A 457 2.70 25.96 -9.39
N LEU A 458 3.24 24.74 -9.51
CA LEU A 458 3.50 23.86 -8.37
C LEU A 458 4.34 24.51 -7.27
N GLN A 459 5.44 25.17 -7.62
CA GLN A 459 6.31 25.84 -6.65
C GLN A 459 5.57 26.90 -5.81
N ARG A 460 4.59 27.60 -6.41
CA ARG A 460 3.75 28.57 -5.69
C ARG A 460 2.76 27.88 -4.75
N GLU A 461 2.11 26.82 -5.20
CA GLU A 461 1.13 26.09 -4.37
C GLU A 461 1.82 25.33 -3.22
N LEU A 462 3.06 24.83 -3.41
CA LEU A 462 3.91 24.31 -2.32
C LEU A 462 4.20 25.40 -1.27
N ALA A 463 4.61 26.59 -1.71
CA ALA A 463 4.88 27.71 -0.79
C ALA A 463 3.63 28.17 -0.03
N ALA A 464 2.43 28.04 -0.62
CA ALA A 464 1.15 28.27 0.05
C ALA A 464 0.86 27.20 1.12
N LEU A 465 1.11 25.93 0.82
CA LEU A 465 1.01 24.84 1.81
C LEU A 465 2.00 25.02 2.98
N ASP A 466 3.26 25.38 2.70
CA ASP A 466 4.26 25.63 3.75
C ASP A 466 3.85 26.80 4.66
N ALA A 467 3.25 27.86 4.10
CA ALA A 467 2.69 28.97 4.87
C ALA A 467 1.52 28.52 5.75
N LEU A 468 0.55 27.77 5.20
CA LEU A 468 -0.59 27.25 5.95
C LEU A 468 -0.15 26.31 7.09
N LEU A 469 0.84 25.45 6.86
CA LEU A 469 1.38 24.56 7.88
C LEU A 469 2.11 25.32 9.00
N ALA A 470 2.83 26.40 8.65
CA ALA A 470 3.46 27.28 9.63
C ALA A 470 2.45 28.06 10.49
N GLU A 471 1.30 28.43 9.92
CA GLU A 471 0.19 29.08 10.64
C GLU A 471 -0.62 28.09 11.51
N THR A 472 -0.89 26.89 10.98
CA THR A 472 -1.65 25.82 11.67
C THR A 472 -0.94 25.35 12.94
N GLY A 473 0.39 25.19 12.89
CA GLY A 473 1.22 24.73 14.00
C GLY A 473 0.99 23.27 14.40
N GLU A 474 1.53 22.87 15.57
CA GLU A 474 1.42 21.51 16.11
C GLU A 474 0.45 21.44 17.31
N PHE A 475 -0.48 20.49 17.28
CA PHE A 475 -1.34 20.12 18.40
C PHE A 475 -1.36 18.60 18.64
N PRO A 476 -1.29 18.13 19.91
CA PRO A 476 -0.85 18.89 21.08
C PRO A 476 0.63 19.26 20.92
N ARG A 477 1.03 20.45 21.41
CA ARG A 477 2.44 20.89 21.36
C ARG A 477 3.38 19.81 21.90
N ALA A 478 4.50 19.58 21.22
CA ALA A 478 5.53 18.59 21.58
C ALA A 478 6.29 18.94 22.88
N GLY A 479 5.58 18.87 24.01
CA GLY A 479 6.04 19.22 25.34
C GLY A 479 4.83 19.33 26.26
N GLY A 480 4.68 18.36 27.18
CA GLY A 480 3.50 18.24 28.03
C GLY A 480 3.17 19.55 28.74
N GLY A 481 1.96 20.07 28.47
CA GLY A 481 1.51 21.32 29.05
C GLY A 481 1.55 21.27 30.57
N THR A 482 2.17 22.28 31.19
CA THR A 482 2.21 22.39 32.65
C THR A 482 0.77 22.44 33.17
N PRO A 483 0.35 21.53 34.07
CA PRO A 483 -0.97 21.67 34.69
C PRO A 483 -1.05 23.00 35.44
N TRP A 484 -2.27 23.54 35.54
CA TRP A 484 -2.54 24.80 36.23
C TRP A 484 -1.93 24.80 37.64
N PRO A 485 -1.43 25.95 38.14
CA PRO A 485 -0.61 26.01 39.34
C PRO A 485 -1.44 25.83 40.63
N THR A 486 -1.85 24.60 40.92
CA THR A 486 -2.29 24.20 42.25
C THR A 486 -1.15 24.42 43.24
N GLY A 487 -1.44 25.18 44.30
CA GLY A 487 -0.42 25.62 45.25
C GLY A 487 0.12 24.51 46.16
N TRP A 488 1.03 24.91 47.04
CA TRP A 488 1.76 24.12 48.05
C TRP A 488 2.98 23.33 47.53
N ARG A 489 4.05 23.35 48.34
CA ARG A 489 5.42 22.97 47.96
C ARG A 489 5.89 21.72 48.72
N ARG A 490 6.79 20.95 48.10
CA ARG A 490 8.16 20.75 48.63
C ARG A 490 9.14 20.31 47.51
N PRO A 491 10.47 20.51 47.67
CA PRO A 491 11.37 20.58 46.52
C PRO A 491 12.27 19.35 46.29
N GLY A 492 12.62 19.12 45.02
CA GLY A 492 13.99 18.77 44.65
C GLY A 492 14.21 17.48 43.86
N ARG A 493 14.59 17.63 42.58
CA ARG A 493 15.93 17.27 42.05
C ARG A 493 16.08 17.82 40.62
N ARG A 494 17.29 18.24 40.25
CA ARG A 494 17.62 18.67 38.88
C ARG A 494 18.06 17.47 38.06
N TRP A 495 17.54 17.34 36.84
CA TRP A 495 18.14 16.54 35.77
C TRP A 495 18.46 17.46 34.59
N ARG A 496 19.65 17.33 34.00
CA ARG A 496 20.06 18.07 32.80
C ARG A 496 19.80 17.19 31.58
N ARG A 497 18.96 17.64 30.64
CA ARG A 497 18.98 17.05 29.28
C ARG A 497 20.25 17.51 28.56
N TRP A 498 20.87 16.57 27.85
CA TRP A 498 21.83 16.85 26.78
C TRP A 498 21.07 16.99 25.45
N TRP A 499 21.66 17.71 24.50
CA TRP A 499 21.17 17.84 23.13
C TRP A 499 22.38 17.89 22.19
N PRO A 500 22.57 16.92 21.28
CA PRO A 500 23.61 17.00 20.25
C PRO A 500 23.09 17.88 19.10
N GLY A 501 23.59 19.11 19.00
CA GLY A 501 23.21 20.04 17.94
C GLY A 501 24.08 19.90 16.68
N SER A 502 23.45 20.17 15.53
CA SER A 502 24.03 20.79 14.32
C SER A 502 25.32 20.23 13.71
N THR A 503 25.17 19.62 12.53
CA THR A 503 25.94 19.93 11.30
C THR A 503 27.35 20.54 11.45
N ARG A 504 28.37 19.77 11.04
CA ARG A 504 29.73 20.31 10.77
C ARG A 504 30.00 20.41 9.28
N SER A 505 30.09 21.64 8.77
CA SER A 505 30.65 21.93 7.45
C SER A 505 32.18 21.73 7.45
N CYS A 506 32.70 21.08 6.41
CA CYS A 506 34.13 20.85 6.28
C CYS A 506 34.90 22.12 5.86
N ARG A 507 35.53 22.81 6.81
CA ARG A 507 36.66 23.71 6.53
C ARG A 507 37.98 22.97 6.79
N ARG A 508 38.89 22.94 5.80
CA ARG A 508 40.30 22.54 6.01
C ARG A 508 41.18 23.78 6.22
N GLY A 509 42.08 23.71 7.20
CA GLY A 509 43.19 24.64 7.40
C GLY A 509 44.52 24.07 6.86
N PRO A 510 45.60 24.88 6.77
CA PRO A 510 46.76 24.55 5.94
C PRO A 510 47.98 24.00 6.69
N ALA A 511 48.83 23.24 5.97
CA ALA A 511 50.22 22.95 6.36
C ALA A 511 51.14 22.69 5.13
N THR A 512 51.98 23.68 4.85
CA THR A 512 53.36 23.66 4.30
C THR A 512 54.05 22.38 3.76
N GLY A 513 54.57 22.47 2.53
CA GLY A 513 55.90 21.96 2.10
C GLY A 513 55.96 20.58 1.40
N SER A 514 56.83 20.31 0.41
CA SER A 514 57.78 21.18 -0.32
C SER A 514 58.32 20.53 -1.62
N SER A 515 58.56 21.33 -2.68
CA SER A 515 59.25 20.98 -3.96
C SER A 515 58.57 19.91 -4.86
N SER A 516 58.72 19.89 -6.19
CA SER A 516 59.64 20.60 -7.10
C SER A 516 58.96 21.05 -8.43
N SER A 517 59.66 21.82 -9.26
CA SER A 517 59.19 22.38 -10.55
C SER A 517 59.92 21.73 -11.76
N PRO A 518 59.44 21.86 -13.01
CA PRO A 518 59.65 23.10 -13.78
C PRO A 518 58.47 23.59 -14.66
N THR A 519 58.69 24.78 -15.24
CA THR A 519 57.85 25.58 -16.19
C THR A 519 57.41 24.83 -17.46
N THR A 520 56.35 25.26 -18.20
CA THR A 520 56.37 26.48 -19.07
C THR A 520 54.97 26.92 -19.59
N ARG A 521 54.74 28.25 -19.66
CA ARG A 521 53.76 29.09 -20.44
C ARG A 521 52.43 28.46 -20.94
N THR A 522 51.27 29.13 -20.87
CA THR A 522 50.93 30.41 -21.57
C THR A 522 49.70 31.13 -20.93
N ARG A 523 49.31 32.32 -21.41
CA ARG A 523 48.34 33.27 -20.78
C ARG A 523 46.92 33.26 -21.39
N CYS A 524 45.89 33.42 -20.53
CA CYS A 524 44.69 34.32 -20.61
C CYS A 524 43.75 34.34 -21.86
N PRO A 525 42.55 34.99 -21.81
CA PRO A 525 41.79 35.56 -20.68
C PRO A 525 40.29 35.13 -20.60
N THR A 526 39.60 35.61 -19.57
CA THR A 526 38.14 35.61 -19.35
C THR A 526 37.36 36.60 -20.23
N SER A 527 36.04 36.42 -20.37
CA SER A 527 35.08 37.53 -20.55
C SER A 527 33.73 37.30 -19.84
N ARG A 528 33.04 38.39 -19.49
CA ARG A 528 31.63 38.45 -19.03
C ARG A 528 30.85 39.30 -20.04
N TRP A 529 29.55 39.05 -20.23
CA TRP A 529 28.64 40.00 -20.87
C TRP A 529 27.25 40.01 -20.19
N CYS A 530 26.55 41.13 -20.29
CA CYS A 530 25.22 41.39 -19.70
C CYS A 530 24.42 42.37 -20.57
N CYS A 531 23.09 42.37 -20.37
CA CYS A 531 22.10 43.39 -20.77
C CYS A 531 21.71 43.54 -22.26
N SER A 532 20.39 43.64 -22.48
CA SER A 532 19.68 44.13 -23.68
C SER A 532 19.46 45.67 -23.59
N PRO A 533 18.85 46.39 -24.58
CA PRO A 533 17.41 46.28 -24.93
C PRO A 533 17.08 46.44 -26.45
N ALA A 534 15.79 46.47 -26.81
CA ALA A 534 15.23 46.58 -28.18
C ALA A 534 14.92 48.04 -28.62
N PRO A 535 14.47 48.31 -29.88
CA PRO A 535 13.03 48.24 -30.25
C PRO A 535 12.68 47.82 -31.72
N ARG A 536 11.41 48.02 -32.14
CA ARG A 536 10.69 47.61 -33.42
C ARG A 536 9.99 48.85 -34.07
N PRO A 537 9.26 48.76 -35.24
CA PRO A 537 9.33 47.88 -36.43
C PRO A 537 9.65 48.72 -37.72
N PRO A 538 8.78 49.15 -38.71
CA PRO A 538 7.42 48.79 -39.22
C PRO A 538 7.29 48.49 -40.76
N GLY A 539 6.09 48.11 -41.25
CA GLY A 539 5.65 48.09 -42.70
C GLY A 539 5.62 46.69 -43.37
N ARG A 540 4.47 46.08 -43.74
CA ARG A 540 3.59 46.27 -44.95
C ARG A 540 4.31 46.08 -46.30
N THR A 541 3.84 45.31 -47.29
CA THR A 541 2.53 44.69 -47.65
C THR A 541 2.52 43.13 -47.54
N GLY A 542 1.50 42.34 -47.96
CA GLY A 542 0.07 42.58 -48.30
C GLY A 542 -0.47 41.87 -49.57
N THR A 543 -1.66 41.22 -49.47
CA THR A 543 -2.48 40.51 -50.53
C THR A 543 -1.85 39.29 -51.24
N GLU A 544 -2.58 38.29 -51.73
CA GLU A 544 -4.04 38.05 -51.88
C GLU A 544 -4.56 36.83 -51.08
N ALA A 545 -5.84 36.43 -51.24
CA ALA A 545 -6.47 35.33 -50.51
C ALA A 545 -7.47 34.52 -51.38
N THR A 546 -7.64 33.23 -51.06
CA THR A 546 -8.80 32.42 -51.48
C THR A 546 -9.35 31.65 -50.28
N THR A 547 -10.67 31.57 -50.17
CA THR A 547 -11.39 31.16 -48.97
C THR A 547 -11.83 29.70 -48.98
N SER A 548 -11.71 29.04 -47.81
CA SER A 548 -12.65 28.01 -47.39
C SER A 548 -12.93 28.16 -45.90
N THR A 549 -14.17 27.94 -45.49
CA THR A 549 -14.67 28.38 -44.17
C THR A 549 -14.56 27.26 -43.13
N PRO A 550 -14.03 27.51 -41.91
CA PRO A 550 -13.97 26.50 -40.87
C PRO A 550 -15.36 26.13 -40.33
N ARG A 551 -15.55 24.87 -39.91
CA ARG A 551 -16.70 24.48 -39.09
C ARG A 551 -16.53 25.02 -37.67
N ALA A 552 -17.65 25.44 -37.06
CA ALA A 552 -17.66 26.07 -35.74
C ALA A 552 -17.48 25.06 -34.59
N CYS A 553 -16.96 25.55 -33.48
CA CYS A 553 -16.83 24.83 -32.22
C CYS A 553 -18.20 24.44 -31.64
N CYS A 554 -18.29 23.28 -30.97
CA CYS A 554 -19.37 22.98 -30.04
C CYS A 554 -18.84 23.10 -28.59
N PRO A 555 -19.49 23.87 -27.69
CA PRO A 555 -19.06 24.04 -26.31
C PRO A 555 -19.54 22.92 -25.38
N ALA A 556 -19.06 22.97 -24.13
CA ALA A 556 -19.34 22.01 -23.06
C ALA A 556 -20.84 21.72 -22.83
N TRP A 557 -21.15 20.44 -22.60
CA TRP A 557 -22.45 19.99 -22.11
C TRP A 557 -22.44 19.92 -20.59
N TRP A 558 -23.20 20.79 -19.94
CA TRP A 558 -23.57 20.66 -18.53
C TRP A 558 -24.89 19.90 -18.42
N TRP A 559 -24.88 18.72 -17.82
CA TRP A 559 -26.12 18.01 -17.51
C TRP A 559 -26.83 18.63 -16.30
N ARG A 560 -28.15 18.85 -16.43
CA ARG A 560 -29.06 19.12 -15.32
C ARG A 560 -29.99 17.92 -15.15
N PRO A 561 -30.35 17.52 -13.92
CA PRO A 561 -31.28 16.42 -13.71
C PRO A 561 -32.70 16.79 -14.19
N PRO A 562 -33.47 15.83 -14.73
CA PRO A 562 -34.85 16.07 -15.13
C PRO A 562 -35.76 16.18 -13.90
N GLY A 563 -36.49 17.30 -13.78
CA GLY A 563 -37.52 17.47 -12.76
C GLY A 563 -38.76 16.63 -13.09
N ARG A 564 -39.37 16.02 -12.07
CA ARG A 564 -40.65 15.29 -12.22
C ARG A 564 -41.78 16.25 -12.62
N SER A 565 -42.55 15.86 -13.62
CA SER A 565 -43.86 16.44 -13.93
C SER A 565 -44.80 15.36 -14.45
N GLY A 566 -46.04 15.36 -13.95
CA GLY A 566 -47.17 14.64 -14.51
C GLY A 566 -48.48 15.24 -13.95
N PRO A 567 -49.65 14.84 -14.45
CA PRO A 567 -49.87 13.90 -15.55
C PRO A 567 -49.46 14.44 -16.93
#